data_AF-A0A2C9LX68-F1
#
_entry.id   AF-A0A2C9LX68-F1
#
_cell.length_a   1.000
_cell.length_b   1.000
_cell.length_c   1.000
_cell.angle_alpha   90.00
_cell.angle_beta   90.00
_cell.angle_gamma   90.00
#
_symmetry.space_group_name_H-M   'P 1'
#
loop_
_entity.id
_entity.type
_entity.pdbx_description
1 polymer ?
#
loop_
_entity_poly.entity_id
_entity_poly.type
_entity_poly.pdbx_seq_one_letter_code
_entity_poly.pdbx_strand_id
1 'polypeptide(L)'
;MATNFKIGDLVWAKMKGFQAWPGKIVEPKDSVKKPSNKKNVHFVYFYGSENYAWIQEENIYRYPEYKSKYEGSSRIPKGFKEALEAIDNEYQAMLAAGSLEDLPSIDEEVALMQHKSVGSDVDVTPSASASSSSVKKTTKKQKEPKEGKSESRKSKLKSPVRKGGGTGIKRPSGTPDSGTPSTKRFFMTKNKGDSEETQKTGDDSMRESYHFTHAIGVGDSTVTKLEEFDEAESEEKVSAKTVIPTPLRIGFLGLGIMGQGMVMNLLRSGHEVTVWNRTATKCREFVKAGALKGNNPADVVQSCDITFTCVADSTAVRDIMFGNMGVLDGISKGKCYVEMSTVDEETVQDVADAIMARGGAFLEAPVCGSRVPALEGQLLILSSGDRKLFDDCYSCFEAMGKKSFYLGNEVGTATRMKLIHNMILGNIVASLAEGMALAEKVGIDLEDFAEVLSLGSLACRTVNHKSQAILNGRFDPHFPLQHQQKDLRLVLGLGDSVEQPLFLAAAANELFKKARRMGYGDADVAAVFKAANEFSAGDKNENSTENSSK
;
A
#
# COMPACT_ATOMS: atom_id res chain seq x y z
N MET A 1 -39.08 -26.94 -14.59
CA MET A 1 -38.46 -27.16 -13.26
C MET A 1 -38.74 -25.91 -12.46
N ALA A 2 -39.19 -26.05 -11.21
CA ALA A 2 -39.26 -24.89 -10.31
C ALA A 2 -37.82 -24.48 -9.92
N THR A 3 -37.57 -23.19 -9.77
CA THR A 3 -36.35 -22.69 -9.12
C THR A 3 -36.49 -22.87 -7.62
N ASN A 4 -35.47 -23.40 -6.95
CA ASN A 4 -35.53 -23.78 -5.54
C ASN A 4 -35.42 -22.58 -4.57
N PHE A 5 -35.25 -21.38 -5.13
CA PHE A 5 -35.15 -20.10 -4.43
C PHE A 5 -36.05 -19.04 -5.08
N LYS A 6 -36.55 -18.10 -4.28
CA LYS A 6 -37.42 -16.96 -4.66
C LYS A 6 -36.69 -15.62 -4.48
N ILE A 7 -37.30 -14.55 -4.96
CA ILE A 7 -36.91 -13.17 -4.59
C ILE A 7 -37.30 -12.95 -3.12
N GLY A 8 -36.38 -12.41 -2.33
CA GLY A 8 -36.52 -12.26 -0.88
C GLY A 8 -35.66 -13.24 -0.08
N ASP A 9 -35.32 -14.41 -0.63
CA ASP A 9 -34.61 -15.46 0.09
C ASP A 9 -33.21 -15.02 0.58
N LEU A 10 -32.93 -15.29 1.85
CA LEU A 10 -31.61 -15.14 2.46
C LEU A 10 -30.76 -16.39 2.18
N VAL A 11 -29.56 -16.18 1.65
CA VAL A 11 -28.74 -17.24 1.05
C VAL A 11 -27.25 -17.05 1.35
N TRP A 12 -26.50 -18.15 1.24
CA TRP A 12 -25.07 -18.12 0.98
C TRP A 12 -24.85 -18.25 -0.51
N ALA A 13 -24.09 -17.32 -1.11
CA ALA A 13 -23.77 -17.36 -2.54
C ALA A 13 -22.25 -17.41 -2.75
N LYS A 14 -21.79 -18.26 -3.67
CA LYS A 14 -20.37 -18.46 -3.96
C LYS A 14 -20.00 -17.97 -5.36
N MET A 15 -19.05 -17.04 -5.43
CA MET A 15 -18.44 -16.61 -6.69
C MET A 15 -17.20 -17.45 -7.03
N LYS A 16 -16.91 -17.64 -8.33
CA LYS A 16 -15.72 -18.36 -8.79
C LYS A 16 -14.45 -17.63 -8.30
N GLY A 17 -13.59 -18.33 -7.56
CA GLY A 17 -12.38 -17.78 -6.96
C GLY A 17 -12.55 -17.25 -5.53
N PHE A 18 -13.78 -17.18 -5.01
CA PHE A 18 -14.07 -16.64 -3.68
C PHE A 18 -14.67 -17.70 -2.74
N GLN A 19 -14.65 -17.41 -1.44
CA GLN A 19 -15.45 -18.13 -0.45
C GLN A 19 -16.94 -17.85 -0.65
N ALA A 20 -17.81 -18.69 -0.04
CA ALA A 20 -19.22 -18.36 0.04
C ALA A 20 -19.41 -17.12 0.93
N TRP A 21 -20.34 -16.25 0.57
CA TRP A 21 -20.60 -14.97 1.25
C TRP A 21 -22.11 -14.81 1.49
N PRO A 22 -22.54 -14.24 2.64
CA PRO A 22 -23.96 -14.02 2.93
C PRO A 22 -24.58 -13.01 1.96
N GLY A 23 -25.78 -13.32 1.48
CA GLY A 23 -26.50 -12.51 0.50
C GLY A 23 -28.01 -12.71 0.51
N LYS A 24 -28.69 -11.94 -0.33
CA LYS A 24 -30.14 -11.99 -0.52
C LYS A 24 -30.46 -12.00 -2.01
N ILE A 25 -31.43 -12.82 -2.44
CA ILE A 25 -31.91 -12.79 -3.82
C ILE A 25 -32.85 -11.59 -3.99
N VAL A 26 -32.54 -10.74 -4.97
CA VAL A 26 -33.21 -9.46 -5.24
C VAL A 26 -33.53 -9.31 -6.72
N GLU A 27 -34.42 -8.38 -7.05
CA GLU A 27 -34.70 -8.08 -8.45
C GLU A 27 -33.52 -7.37 -9.14
N PRO A 28 -33.26 -7.63 -10.43
CA PRO A 28 -32.28 -6.87 -11.20
C PRO A 28 -32.69 -5.41 -11.32
N LYS A 29 -31.75 -4.48 -11.05
CA LYS A 29 -31.93 -3.06 -11.36
C LYS A 29 -31.96 -2.88 -12.88
N ASP A 30 -32.72 -1.90 -13.38
CA ASP A 30 -33.08 -1.76 -14.80
C ASP A 30 -31.90 -1.73 -15.79
N SER A 31 -30.71 -1.30 -15.33
CA SER A 31 -29.49 -1.26 -16.12
C SER A 31 -28.78 -2.62 -16.29
N VAL A 32 -29.11 -3.64 -15.47
CA VAL A 32 -28.31 -4.86 -15.33
C VAL A 32 -28.85 -6.02 -16.17
N LYS A 33 -28.30 -6.19 -17.37
CA LYS A 33 -28.67 -7.27 -18.30
C LYS A 33 -28.37 -8.66 -17.73
N LYS A 34 -29.34 -9.58 -17.85
CA LYS A 34 -29.19 -11.00 -17.49
C LYS A 34 -28.23 -11.71 -18.47
N PRO A 35 -27.25 -12.52 -18.00
CA PRO A 35 -26.33 -13.22 -18.89
C PRO A 35 -27.05 -14.24 -19.80
N SER A 36 -27.01 -14.02 -21.11
CA SER A 36 -27.65 -14.88 -22.13
C SER A 36 -27.17 -16.33 -22.08
N ASN A 37 -25.91 -16.55 -21.68
CA ASN A 37 -25.24 -17.83 -21.78
C ASN A 37 -25.37 -18.68 -20.51
N LYS A 38 -26.12 -18.23 -19.49
CA LYS A 38 -26.33 -18.96 -18.23
C LYS A 38 -27.81 -19.20 -17.96
N LYS A 39 -28.20 -20.48 -17.89
CA LYS A 39 -29.50 -20.90 -17.37
C LYS A 39 -29.46 -20.90 -15.83
N ASN A 40 -30.62 -20.86 -15.18
CA ASN A 40 -30.76 -20.94 -13.72
C ASN A 40 -29.80 -20.01 -12.95
N VAL A 41 -29.89 -18.70 -13.23
CA VAL A 41 -29.18 -17.66 -12.48
C VAL A 41 -30.13 -16.75 -11.74
N HIS A 42 -29.78 -16.46 -10.48
CA HIS A 42 -30.43 -15.49 -9.60
C HIS A 42 -29.53 -14.25 -9.47
N PHE A 43 -30.13 -13.09 -9.24
CA PHE A 43 -29.40 -11.86 -8.94
C PHE A 43 -29.31 -11.70 -7.43
N VAL A 44 -28.09 -11.68 -6.91
CA VAL A 44 -27.81 -11.74 -5.46
C VAL A 44 -27.12 -10.47 -5.01
N TYR A 45 -27.69 -9.82 -4.00
CA TYR A 45 -27.06 -8.76 -3.20
C TYR A 45 -26.19 -9.37 -2.11
N PHE A 46 -25.02 -8.80 -1.83
CA PHE A 46 -24.04 -9.32 -0.86
C PHE A 46 -23.82 -8.36 0.32
N TYR A 47 -24.23 -8.78 1.52
CA TYR A 47 -24.15 -7.99 2.75
C TYR A 47 -22.70 -7.57 3.07
N GLY A 48 -22.54 -6.43 3.75
CA GLY A 48 -21.26 -5.80 4.10
C GLY A 48 -20.45 -5.24 2.92
N SER A 49 -20.63 -5.79 1.71
CA SER A 49 -19.93 -5.37 0.50
C SER A 49 -20.75 -4.40 -0.39
N GLU A 50 -22.07 -4.33 -0.17
CA GLU A 50 -23.06 -3.63 -1.00
C GLU A 50 -23.10 -4.05 -2.50
N ASN A 51 -22.37 -5.09 -2.90
CA ASN A 51 -22.28 -5.56 -4.29
C ASN A 51 -23.47 -6.42 -4.72
N TYR A 52 -23.62 -6.58 -6.04
CA TYR A 52 -24.64 -7.40 -6.68
C TYR A 52 -24.01 -8.26 -7.79
N ALA A 53 -24.43 -9.53 -7.95
CA ALA A 53 -23.96 -10.37 -9.06
C ALA A 53 -24.98 -11.43 -9.50
N TRP A 54 -24.84 -11.92 -10.73
CA TRP A 54 -25.60 -13.06 -11.26
C TRP A 54 -24.91 -14.39 -10.91
N ILE A 55 -25.52 -15.14 -9.99
CA ILE A 55 -25.00 -16.40 -9.44
C ILE A 55 -25.82 -17.58 -10.00
N GLN A 56 -25.15 -18.67 -10.39
CA GLN A 56 -25.82 -19.90 -10.82
C GLN A 56 -26.40 -20.64 -9.60
N GLU A 57 -27.61 -21.17 -9.72
CA GLU A 57 -28.37 -21.84 -8.64
C GLU A 57 -27.55 -22.91 -7.90
N GLU A 58 -26.69 -23.65 -8.63
CA GLU A 58 -25.72 -24.63 -8.09
C GLU A 58 -24.69 -24.07 -7.09
N ASN A 59 -24.53 -22.74 -7.00
CA ASN A 59 -23.60 -22.03 -6.11
C ASN A 59 -24.35 -21.23 -5.02
N ILE A 60 -25.63 -21.49 -4.83
CA ILE A 60 -26.51 -20.86 -3.84
C ILE A 60 -26.95 -21.93 -2.82
N TYR A 61 -26.91 -21.59 -1.54
CA TYR A 61 -27.29 -22.45 -0.40
C TYR A 61 -28.21 -21.63 0.51
N ARG A 62 -29.14 -22.26 1.24
CA ARG A 62 -30.02 -21.50 2.16
C ARG A 62 -29.21 -20.94 3.34
N TYR A 63 -29.58 -19.77 3.85
CA TYR A 63 -28.80 -19.11 4.91
C TYR A 63 -28.56 -19.95 6.19
N PRO A 64 -29.56 -20.68 6.74
CA PRO A 64 -29.37 -21.43 8.00
C PRO A 64 -28.35 -22.57 7.88
N GLU A 65 -28.38 -23.31 6.75
CA GLU A 65 -27.64 -24.56 6.51
C GLU A 65 -26.10 -24.42 6.56
N TYR A 66 -25.59 -23.19 6.53
CA TYR A 66 -24.14 -22.90 6.49
C TYR A 66 -23.61 -22.06 7.66
N LYS A 67 -24.49 -21.61 8.59
CA LYS A 67 -24.11 -20.71 9.69
C LYS A 67 -23.12 -21.33 10.69
N SER A 68 -23.39 -22.57 11.13
CA SER A 68 -22.57 -23.33 12.09
C SER A 68 -21.12 -23.58 11.64
N LYS A 69 -20.80 -23.33 10.36
CA LYS A 69 -19.46 -23.48 9.78
C LYS A 69 -18.52 -22.31 10.07
N TYR A 70 -19.05 -21.20 10.58
CA TYR A 70 -18.29 -19.96 10.84
C TYR A 70 -18.30 -19.51 12.31
N GLU A 71 -19.18 -20.09 13.13
CA GLU A 71 -19.20 -19.88 14.58
C GLU A 71 -17.87 -20.37 15.20
N GLY A 72 -17.23 -19.52 16.02
CA GLY A 72 -15.94 -19.78 16.64
C GLY A 72 -14.69 -19.51 15.78
N SER A 73 -14.81 -19.11 14.50
CA SER A 73 -13.63 -18.82 13.66
C SER A 73 -12.98 -17.46 13.99
N SER A 74 -11.86 -17.50 14.73
CA SER A 74 -11.09 -16.32 15.17
C SER A 74 -10.31 -15.59 14.06
N ARG A 75 -10.47 -15.97 12.79
CA ARG A 75 -9.76 -15.38 11.62
C ARG A 75 -10.71 -14.83 10.56
N ILE A 76 -11.88 -14.34 10.97
CA ILE A 76 -12.86 -13.69 10.09
C ILE A 76 -12.46 -12.22 9.83
N PRO A 77 -12.36 -11.75 8.57
CA PRO A 77 -12.15 -10.33 8.27
C PRO A 77 -13.34 -9.47 8.72
N LYS A 78 -13.07 -8.25 9.22
CA LYS A 78 -14.09 -7.35 9.80
C LYS A 78 -15.34 -7.18 8.92
N GLY A 79 -15.17 -6.92 7.63
CA GLY A 79 -16.30 -6.75 6.69
C GLY A 79 -17.15 -8.02 6.46
N PHE A 80 -16.64 -9.22 6.76
CA PHE A 80 -17.43 -10.46 6.75
C PHE A 80 -18.20 -10.65 8.07
N LYS A 81 -17.66 -10.17 9.21
CA LYS A 81 -18.40 -10.11 10.48
C LYS A 81 -19.55 -9.11 10.39
N GLU A 82 -19.30 -7.93 9.84
CA GLU A 82 -20.35 -6.92 9.55
C GLU A 82 -21.40 -7.46 8.56
N ALA A 83 -20.99 -8.25 7.56
CA ALA A 83 -21.91 -8.92 6.64
C ALA A 83 -22.78 -9.98 7.33
N LEU A 84 -22.20 -10.77 8.23
CA LEU A 84 -22.91 -11.77 9.05
C LEU A 84 -23.93 -11.11 9.98
N GLU A 85 -23.53 -10.07 10.72
CA GLU A 85 -24.42 -9.34 11.63
C GLU A 85 -25.60 -8.70 10.89
N ALA A 86 -25.37 -8.17 9.68
CA ALA A 86 -26.44 -7.58 8.86
C ALA A 86 -27.48 -8.62 8.39
N ILE A 87 -27.04 -9.80 7.90
CA ILE A 87 -27.98 -10.84 7.45
C ILE A 87 -28.67 -11.57 8.63
N ASP A 88 -27.99 -11.74 9.77
CA ASP A 88 -28.61 -12.33 10.97
C ASP A 88 -29.74 -11.44 11.50
N ASN A 89 -29.53 -10.12 11.55
CA ASN A 89 -30.58 -9.17 11.95
C ASN A 89 -31.80 -9.25 11.02
N GLU A 90 -31.60 -9.41 9.71
CA GLU A 90 -32.71 -9.56 8.76
C GLU A 90 -33.38 -10.95 8.85
N TYR A 91 -32.63 -12.01 9.11
CA TYR A 91 -33.17 -13.35 9.33
C TYR A 91 -34.03 -13.40 10.62
N GLN A 92 -33.57 -12.78 11.71
CA GLN A 92 -34.36 -12.64 12.94
C GLN A 92 -35.62 -11.78 12.71
N ALA A 93 -35.54 -10.73 11.89
CA ALA A 93 -36.72 -9.94 11.51
C ALA A 93 -37.74 -10.75 10.68
N MET A 94 -37.29 -11.62 9.77
CA MET A 94 -38.17 -12.52 9.01
C MET A 94 -38.83 -13.59 9.89
N LEU A 95 -38.09 -14.16 10.86
CA LEU A 95 -38.65 -15.07 11.86
C LEU A 95 -39.71 -14.37 12.72
N ALA A 96 -39.41 -13.17 13.23
CA ALA A 96 -40.35 -12.37 14.03
C ALA A 96 -41.58 -11.89 13.24
N ALA A 97 -41.46 -11.72 11.92
CA ALA A 97 -42.56 -11.38 11.02
C ALA A 97 -43.41 -12.59 10.56
N GLY A 98 -43.00 -13.82 10.91
CA GLY A 98 -43.67 -15.05 10.47
C GLY A 98 -43.59 -15.31 8.96
N SER A 99 -42.64 -14.68 8.26
CA SER A 99 -42.56 -14.69 6.79
C SER A 99 -41.72 -15.84 6.21
N LEU A 100 -41.51 -16.91 6.97
CA LEU A 100 -40.75 -18.10 6.61
C LEU A 100 -41.66 -19.33 6.71
N GLU A 101 -42.32 -19.67 5.59
CA GLU A 101 -43.06 -20.92 5.45
C GLU A 101 -42.09 -22.12 5.25
N ASP A 102 -42.48 -23.28 5.78
CA ASP A 102 -41.79 -24.58 5.72
C ASP A 102 -40.36 -24.69 6.32
N LEU A 103 -40.31 -24.91 7.64
CA LEU A 103 -39.30 -25.74 8.32
C LEU A 103 -39.97 -26.66 9.37
N PRO A 104 -39.43 -27.88 9.62
CA PRO A 104 -40.01 -28.84 10.57
C PRO A 104 -39.81 -28.43 12.04
N SER A 105 -40.53 -29.09 12.95
CA SER A 105 -40.50 -28.79 14.38
C SER A 105 -39.17 -29.16 15.06
N ILE A 106 -38.79 -28.34 16.04
CA ILE A 106 -37.56 -28.42 16.85
C ILE A 106 -37.29 -29.84 17.40
N ASP A 107 -38.32 -30.61 17.71
CA ASP A 107 -38.22 -31.97 18.24
C ASP A 107 -37.50 -32.96 17.29
N GLU A 108 -37.59 -32.79 15.97
CA GLU A 108 -36.86 -33.63 15.01
C GLU A 108 -35.36 -33.28 14.94
N GLU A 109 -35.01 -32.01 15.14
CA GLU A 109 -33.60 -31.57 15.10
C GLU A 109 -32.84 -32.06 16.35
N VAL A 110 -33.50 -32.06 17.52
CA VAL A 110 -32.98 -32.68 18.75
C VAL A 110 -32.78 -34.19 18.57
N ALA A 111 -33.71 -34.88 17.90
CA ALA A 111 -33.60 -36.32 17.63
C ALA A 111 -32.40 -36.67 16.73
N LEU A 112 -32.07 -35.83 15.72
CA LEU A 112 -30.87 -36.03 14.90
C LEU A 112 -29.56 -35.77 15.67
N MET A 113 -29.53 -34.82 16.60
CA MET A 113 -28.32 -34.53 17.39
C MET A 113 -27.99 -35.64 18.39
N GLN A 114 -28.98 -36.26 19.01
CA GLN A 114 -28.76 -37.30 20.04
C GLN A 114 -28.20 -38.61 19.49
N HIS A 115 -28.23 -38.84 18.17
CA HIS A 115 -27.84 -40.13 17.59
C HIS A 115 -26.35 -40.27 17.20
N LYS A 116 -25.47 -39.31 17.55
CA LYS A 116 -24.04 -39.31 17.18
C LYS A 116 -23.02 -39.04 18.32
N SER A 117 -23.41 -39.23 19.57
CA SER A 117 -22.53 -39.63 20.68
C SER A 117 -23.41 -40.43 21.67
N VAL A 118 -23.04 -41.58 22.22
CA VAL A 118 -21.73 -42.10 22.67
C VAL A 118 -21.64 -43.62 22.38
N GLY A 119 -20.43 -44.20 22.28
CA GLY A 119 -20.26 -45.64 22.53
C GLY A 119 -19.17 -46.35 21.72
N SER A 120 -17.93 -46.36 22.24
CA SER A 120 -16.91 -47.34 21.85
C SER A 120 -15.90 -47.59 22.98
N ASP A 121 -16.30 -48.37 23.98
CA ASP A 121 -15.40 -49.12 24.89
C ASP A 121 -16.22 -50.13 25.70
N VAL A 122 -16.01 -51.44 25.46
CA VAL A 122 -16.41 -52.57 26.32
C VAL A 122 -15.38 -53.67 26.12
N ASP A 123 -14.91 -54.29 27.20
CA ASP A 123 -13.70 -55.11 27.20
C ASP A 123 -13.93 -56.60 27.60
N VAL A 124 -13.06 -57.47 27.06
CA VAL A 124 -12.63 -58.79 27.59
C VAL A 124 -13.65 -59.96 27.82
N THR A 125 -13.78 -60.81 26.79
CA THR A 125 -13.74 -62.32 26.86
C THR A 125 -14.91 -63.11 27.53
N PRO A 126 -14.95 -64.48 27.54
CA PRO A 126 -14.07 -65.48 26.88
C PRO A 126 -14.76 -66.65 26.09
N SER A 127 -13.91 -67.40 25.38
CA SER A 127 -14.03 -68.85 25.05
C SER A 127 -14.96 -69.35 23.92
N ALA A 128 -14.35 -69.76 22.81
CA ALA A 128 -14.54 -71.10 22.21
C ALA A 128 -13.35 -71.45 21.28
N SER A 129 -13.02 -72.74 21.16
CA SER A 129 -11.87 -73.25 20.39
C SER A 129 -12.23 -73.78 19.00
N ALA A 130 -11.39 -73.53 17.98
CA ALA A 130 -11.19 -74.44 16.84
C ALA A 130 -9.90 -74.09 16.04
N SER A 131 -9.31 -75.08 15.36
CA SER A 131 -8.05 -74.95 14.61
C SER A 131 -8.08 -75.61 13.23
N SER A 132 -7.87 -74.84 12.15
CA SER A 132 -7.50 -75.31 10.79
C SER A 132 -7.20 -74.08 9.91
N SER A 133 -6.01 -73.79 9.36
CA SER A 133 -4.99 -74.54 8.59
C SER A 133 -5.14 -74.41 7.06
N SER A 134 -4.15 -73.76 6.43
CA SER A 134 -3.86 -73.78 4.96
C SER A 134 -4.86 -73.03 4.05
N VAL A 135 -4.52 -72.57 2.83
CA VAL A 135 -3.41 -72.90 1.90
C VAL A 135 -2.71 -71.64 1.35
N LYS A 136 -1.43 -71.76 0.96
CA LYS A 136 -0.57 -70.70 0.38
C LYS A 136 -0.84 -70.45 -1.12
N LYS A 137 -0.48 -69.25 -1.64
CA LYS A 137 0.48 -69.15 -2.76
C LYS A 137 1.14 -67.78 -2.99
N THR A 138 2.48 -67.80 -2.95
CA THR A 138 3.47 -67.06 -3.79
C THR A 138 3.23 -65.59 -4.15
N THR A 139 3.90 -64.57 -3.57
CA THR A 139 5.35 -64.20 -3.47
C THR A 139 5.93 -63.34 -4.61
N LYS A 140 6.38 -62.12 -4.26
CA LYS A 140 7.70 -61.57 -4.65
C LYS A 140 8.10 -60.38 -3.75
N LYS A 141 9.34 -60.32 -3.27
CA LYS A 141 9.94 -59.19 -2.52
C LYS A 141 11.47 -59.35 -2.46
N GLN A 142 12.23 -58.23 -2.52
CA GLN A 142 13.68 -58.13 -2.24
C GLN A 142 14.64 -58.89 -3.21
N LYS A 143 15.95 -58.59 -3.35
CA LYS A 143 16.79 -57.38 -3.12
C LYS A 143 18.08 -57.49 -4.00
N GLU A 144 19.00 -56.52 -3.89
CA GLU A 144 20.37 -56.45 -4.46
C GLU A 144 21.33 -57.53 -3.84
N PRO A 145 22.66 -57.65 -4.15
CA PRO A 145 23.53 -56.84 -5.06
C PRO A 145 24.64 -57.58 -5.91
N LYS A 146 25.29 -56.79 -6.79
CA LYS A 146 26.73 -56.75 -7.22
C LYS A 146 27.55 -58.00 -7.64
N GLU A 147 28.08 -57.87 -8.87
CA GLU A 147 29.49 -57.54 -9.21
C GLU A 147 29.43 -56.49 -10.36
N GLY A 148 30.46 -55.92 -11.02
CA GLY A 148 31.93 -56.07 -11.02
C GLY A 148 32.44 -56.08 -12.48
N LYS A 149 33.56 -55.44 -12.91
CA LYS A 149 34.61 -54.61 -12.26
C LYS A 149 34.80 -53.33 -13.14
N SER A 150 35.93 -52.67 -13.49
CA SER A 150 37.39 -52.83 -13.29
C SER A 150 38.11 -51.44 -13.29
N GLU A 151 39.00 -51.13 -14.25
CA GLU A 151 39.88 -49.93 -14.28
C GLU A 151 39.96 -49.32 -15.72
N SER A 152 40.46 -48.09 -16.01
CA SER A 152 41.37 -47.21 -15.24
C SER A 152 41.30 -45.68 -15.54
N ARG A 153 41.65 -44.88 -14.51
CA ARG A 153 42.37 -43.55 -14.45
C ARG A 153 42.02 -42.31 -15.34
N LYS A 154 41.31 -41.36 -14.71
CA LYS A 154 41.58 -39.89 -14.51
C LYS A 154 42.34 -39.02 -15.56
N SER A 155 41.77 -37.84 -15.86
CA SER A 155 42.51 -36.56 -16.03
C SER A 155 41.65 -35.31 -15.72
N LYS A 156 42.23 -34.10 -15.70
CA LYS A 156 41.59 -32.77 -15.52
C LYS A 156 42.09 -31.80 -16.60
N LEU A 157 41.32 -30.75 -16.96
CA LEU A 157 41.71 -29.33 -17.23
C LEU A 157 40.48 -28.59 -17.84
N LYS A 158 40.08 -27.37 -17.41
CA LYS A 158 40.57 -25.98 -17.65
C LYS A 158 40.14 -25.31 -18.97
N SER A 159 39.88 -24.01 -18.88
CA SER A 159 39.43 -23.08 -19.92
C SER A 159 40.58 -22.49 -20.77
N PRO A 160 40.26 -21.91 -21.95
CA PRO A 160 41.24 -21.20 -22.79
C PRO A 160 41.15 -19.67 -22.68
N VAL A 161 42.31 -19.01 -22.68
CA VAL A 161 42.52 -17.59 -23.05
C VAL A 161 43.45 -17.60 -24.27
N ARG A 162 43.32 -16.63 -25.20
CA ARG A 162 44.28 -16.43 -26.30
C ARG A 162 44.66 -14.96 -26.49
N LYS A 163 45.92 -14.72 -26.85
CA LYS A 163 46.50 -13.41 -27.21
C LYS A 163 46.99 -13.41 -28.66
N GLY A 164 46.81 -12.28 -29.34
CA GLY A 164 47.88 -11.57 -30.08
C GLY A 164 48.28 -12.03 -31.48
N GLY A 165 48.22 -11.09 -32.44
CA GLY A 165 48.91 -11.14 -33.74
C GLY A 165 47.97 -10.98 -34.97
N GLY A 166 48.23 -10.11 -35.96
CA GLY A 166 49.32 -9.12 -36.00
C GLY A 166 49.65 -8.41 -37.33
N THR A 167 48.69 -7.97 -38.15
CA THR A 167 48.89 -7.10 -39.35
C THR A 167 47.58 -6.34 -39.68
N GLY A 168 47.52 -5.16 -40.31
CA GLY A 168 48.53 -4.13 -40.63
C GLY A 168 47.96 -2.99 -41.54
N ILE A 169 48.68 -1.86 -41.65
CA ILE A 169 48.60 -0.82 -42.73
C ILE A 169 47.54 0.33 -42.63
N LYS A 170 48.10 1.56 -42.46
CA LYS A 170 47.67 2.93 -42.89
C LYS A 170 46.48 3.69 -42.26
N ARG A 171 46.83 4.88 -41.71
CA ARG A 171 46.03 6.13 -41.72
C ARG A 171 46.05 6.76 -43.14
N PRO A 172 45.22 7.79 -43.38
CA PRO A 172 45.81 9.12 -43.62
C PRO A 172 45.24 10.21 -42.68
N SER A 173 45.82 11.41 -42.75
CA SER A 173 45.41 12.61 -42.01
C SER A 173 45.51 13.83 -42.92
N GLY A 174 44.48 14.67 -42.99
CA GLY A 174 44.47 15.89 -43.79
C GLY A 174 43.19 16.72 -43.62
N THR A 175 43.36 17.96 -43.19
CA THR A 175 42.39 19.08 -43.19
C THR A 175 42.51 19.86 -44.53
N PRO A 176 41.72 20.92 -44.87
CA PRO A 176 40.85 21.73 -43.99
C PRO A 176 39.50 22.26 -44.57
N ASP A 177 38.79 22.99 -43.70
CA ASP A 177 38.22 24.36 -43.92
C ASP A 177 36.69 24.61 -43.99
N SER A 178 36.33 25.79 -43.46
CA SER A 178 35.05 26.54 -43.52
C SER A 178 33.80 25.98 -42.81
N GLY A 179 33.00 26.88 -42.20
CA GLY A 179 31.59 26.61 -41.83
C GLY A 179 31.17 26.68 -40.35
N THR A 180 31.35 27.82 -39.67
CA THR A 180 30.62 28.16 -38.41
C THR A 180 29.68 29.36 -38.66
N PRO A 181 28.76 29.79 -37.75
CA PRO A 181 28.50 29.33 -36.38
C PRO A 181 27.01 29.14 -35.98
N SER A 182 26.74 28.60 -34.78
CA SER A 182 25.76 29.20 -33.83
C SER A 182 25.78 28.54 -32.44
N THR A 183 26.48 29.16 -31.47
CA THR A 183 26.19 29.00 -30.03
C THR A 183 26.49 30.32 -29.31
N LYS A 184 25.47 31.05 -28.87
CA LYS A 184 25.65 32.27 -28.05
C LYS A 184 25.59 31.95 -26.56
N ARG A 185 26.66 32.28 -25.83
CA ARG A 185 26.69 32.57 -24.39
C ARG A 185 27.06 34.06 -24.20
N PHE A 186 27.14 34.53 -22.95
CA PHE A 186 27.11 35.94 -22.47
C PHE A 186 25.68 36.50 -22.30
N PHE A 187 25.41 37.35 -21.30
CA PHE A 187 26.29 38.25 -20.53
C PHE A 187 26.21 38.11 -19.00
N MET A 188 27.29 38.49 -18.32
CA MET A 188 27.25 39.19 -17.02
C MET A 188 27.59 40.67 -17.27
N THR A 189 26.85 41.60 -16.68
CA THR A 189 27.21 43.02 -16.64
C THR A 189 27.94 43.36 -15.34
N LYS A 190 28.83 44.35 -15.42
CA LYS A 190 29.70 44.78 -14.30
C LYS A 190 29.69 46.31 -14.26
N ASN A 191 29.27 46.89 -13.14
CA ASN A 191 29.41 48.34 -12.91
C ASN A 191 30.81 48.66 -12.37
N LYS A 192 31.23 49.91 -12.56
CA LYS A 192 32.56 50.42 -12.24
C LYS A 192 32.43 51.58 -11.25
N GLY A 193 33.37 51.68 -10.33
CA GLY A 193 33.62 52.81 -9.43
C GLY A 193 35.08 52.71 -8.99
N ASP A 194 35.79 53.82 -8.99
CA ASP A 194 37.26 53.85 -8.85
C ASP A 194 37.68 54.22 -7.42
N SER A 195 38.78 53.66 -6.92
CA SER A 195 39.95 54.45 -6.47
C SER A 195 41.09 53.60 -5.88
N GLU A 196 42.29 53.80 -6.43
CA GLU A 196 43.65 53.79 -5.83
C GLU A 196 44.21 52.57 -5.04
N GLU A 197 45.53 52.41 -5.15
CA GLU A 197 46.35 51.35 -4.53
C GLU A 197 47.14 51.88 -3.33
N THR A 198 47.51 51.01 -2.38
CA THR A 198 48.89 50.97 -1.87
C THR A 198 49.25 49.62 -1.22
N GLN A 199 50.50 49.18 -1.38
CA GLN A 199 51.04 47.94 -0.80
C GLN A 199 51.92 48.22 0.43
N LYS A 200 51.95 47.26 1.40
CA LYS A 200 53.12 46.83 2.23
C LYS A 200 52.71 45.71 3.22
N THR A 201 53.19 44.46 3.08
CA THR A 201 54.46 43.82 3.55
C THR A 201 54.48 43.38 5.03
N GLY A 202 54.91 42.13 5.29
CA GLY A 202 54.98 41.49 6.62
C GLY A 202 53.75 40.60 6.86
N ASP A 203 53.76 39.25 6.86
CA ASP A 203 54.74 38.20 7.21
C ASP A 203 54.86 37.91 8.72
N ASP A 204 54.31 36.76 9.15
CA ASP A 204 55.01 35.67 9.87
C ASP A 204 54.03 34.77 10.69
N SER A 205 54.43 33.51 10.86
CA SER A 205 54.04 32.57 11.93
C SER A 205 52.68 31.84 11.86
N MET A 206 52.60 30.77 12.65
CA MET A 206 51.72 29.60 12.49
C MET A 206 51.14 29.18 13.85
N ARG A 207 49.94 28.57 13.85
CA ARG A 207 49.26 27.86 14.98
C ARG A 207 48.76 28.71 16.17
N GLU A 208 47.43 28.78 16.29
CA GLU A 208 46.64 28.54 17.51
C GLU A 208 45.37 27.79 17.06
N SER A 209 45.01 26.58 17.51
CA SER A 209 44.56 26.13 18.84
C SER A 209 43.26 26.78 19.33
N TYR A 210 42.13 26.33 18.80
CA TYR A 210 40.79 26.68 19.30
C TYR A 210 40.54 26.07 20.70
N HIS A 211 40.69 26.88 21.75
CA HIS A 211 40.07 26.63 23.05
C HIS A 211 38.76 27.41 23.13
N PHE A 212 37.63 26.72 23.29
CA PHE A 212 36.32 27.35 23.51
C PHE A 212 35.87 27.14 24.95
N THR A 213 36.06 28.15 25.79
CA THR A 213 35.60 28.16 27.19
C THR A 213 35.07 29.54 27.58
N HIS A 214 33.77 29.75 27.47
CA HIS A 214 32.97 30.64 28.32
C HIS A 214 31.74 29.82 28.74
N ALA A 215 31.57 29.44 30.01
CA ALA A 215 31.26 30.29 31.16
C ALA A 215 29.77 30.69 31.18
N ILE A 216 29.01 30.09 32.09
CA ILE A 216 27.56 30.24 32.21
C ILE A 216 27.22 31.62 32.77
N GLY A 217 26.46 32.41 32.01
CA GLY A 217 25.75 33.58 32.51
C GLY A 217 24.33 33.19 32.92
N VAL A 218 24.00 33.28 34.21
CA VAL A 218 22.64 33.04 34.71
C VAL A 218 21.77 34.27 34.39
N GLY A 219 20.76 34.11 33.54
CA GLY A 219 19.88 35.19 33.12
C GLY A 219 18.49 34.69 32.71
N ASP A 220 17.52 34.99 33.57
CA ASP A 220 16.05 34.85 33.48
C ASP A 220 15.44 33.59 32.79
N SER A 221 14.60 32.86 33.53
CA SER A 221 14.04 31.57 33.11
C SER A 221 12.67 31.71 32.45
N THR A 222 12.61 32.38 31.29
CA THR A 222 11.43 32.28 30.42
C THR A 222 11.41 30.90 29.75
N VAL A 223 10.74 29.95 30.39
CA VAL A 223 10.43 28.64 29.79
C VAL A 223 9.50 28.87 28.60
N THR A 224 10.07 28.89 27.39
CA THR A 224 9.31 28.89 26.14
C THR A 224 8.61 27.54 26.03
N LYS A 225 7.38 27.45 26.53
CA LYS A 225 6.57 26.24 26.44
C LYS A 225 6.37 25.90 24.97
N LEU A 226 7.09 24.89 24.47
CA LEU A 226 6.95 24.41 23.10
C LEU A 226 5.49 24.03 22.86
N GLU A 227 4.93 24.56 21.77
CA GLU A 227 3.49 24.52 21.52
C GLU A 227 3.03 23.07 21.33
N GLU A 228 2.11 22.61 22.19
CA GLU A 228 1.45 21.32 22.04
C GLU A 228 0.63 21.35 20.74
N PHE A 229 0.89 20.39 19.85
CA PHE A 229 0.35 20.37 18.49
C PHE A 229 -1.12 19.95 18.47
N ASP A 230 -2.00 20.85 18.91
CA ASP A 230 -3.44 20.62 19.05
C ASP A 230 -4.10 20.51 17.66
N GLU A 231 -4.83 19.42 17.41
CA GLU A 231 -5.51 19.22 16.12
C GLU A 231 -6.57 20.32 15.85
N ALA A 232 -7.06 21.00 16.89
CA ALA A 232 -8.04 22.09 16.77
C ALA A 232 -7.51 23.34 16.03
N GLU A 233 -6.23 23.72 16.19
CA GLU A 233 -5.67 24.89 15.47
C GLU A 233 -5.51 24.68 13.96
N SER A 234 -5.63 23.43 13.49
CA SER A 234 -5.43 23.10 12.08
C SER A 234 -6.54 23.61 11.14
N GLU A 235 -7.69 24.03 11.68
CA GLU A 235 -8.82 24.51 10.88
C GLU A 235 -8.65 25.96 10.38
N GLU A 236 -8.00 26.86 11.13
CA GLU A 236 -7.88 28.28 10.75
C GLU A 236 -6.70 28.59 9.81
N LYS A 237 -5.65 27.76 9.77
CA LYS A 237 -4.43 28.03 8.98
C LYS A 237 -4.46 27.48 7.54
N VAL A 238 -5.61 27.01 7.04
CA VAL A 238 -5.80 26.64 5.63
C VAL A 238 -5.87 27.91 4.77
N SER A 239 -4.72 28.38 4.30
CA SER A 239 -4.64 29.48 3.32
C SER A 239 -5.39 29.09 2.04
N ALA A 240 -6.59 29.65 1.87
CA ALA A 240 -7.47 29.37 0.74
C ALA A 240 -6.86 29.91 -0.56
N LYS A 241 -6.19 29.01 -1.32
CA LYS A 241 -5.77 29.31 -2.69
C LYS A 241 -7.00 29.63 -3.53
N THR A 242 -7.01 30.77 -4.21
CA THR A 242 -8.05 31.15 -5.18
C THR A 242 -7.89 30.36 -6.48
N VAL A 243 -8.14 29.06 -6.42
CA VAL A 243 -8.18 28.16 -7.57
C VAL A 243 -9.45 28.42 -8.37
N ILE A 244 -9.33 28.53 -9.70
CA ILE A 244 -10.48 28.53 -10.60
C ILE A 244 -10.77 27.08 -10.98
N PRO A 245 -11.94 26.50 -10.64
CA PRO A 245 -12.24 25.10 -10.94
C PRO A 245 -12.33 24.85 -12.44
N THR A 246 -11.92 23.66 -12.88
CA THR A 246 -12.15 23.23 -14.27
C THR A 246 -13.65 22.91 -14.48
N PRO A 247 -14.23 23.23 -15.65
CA PRO A 247 -15.60 22.84 -16.00
C PRO A 247 -15.74 21.34 -16.33
N LEU A 248 -14.64 20.57 -16.30
CA LEU A 248 -14.65 19.12 -16.47
C LEU A 248 -15.11 18.43 -15.17
N ARG A 249 -16.00 17.45 -15.27
CA ARG A 249 -16.54 16.74 -14.10
C ARG A 249 -15.50 15.75 -13.61
N ILE A 250 -15.22 15.75 -12.31
CA ILE A 250 -14.13 14.99 -11.71
C ILE A 250 -14.65 13.73 -11.04
N GLY A 251 -14.04 12.58 -11.33
CA GLY A 251 -14.21 11.33 -10.59
C GLY A 251 -13.07 11.16 -9.59
N PHE A 252 -13.34 10.60 -8.41
CA PHE A 252 -12.29 10.23 -7.46
C PHE A 252 -12.52 8.86 -6.82
N LEU A 253 -11.55 7.97 -6.96
CA LEU A 253 -11.61 6.57 -6.54
C LEU A 253 -10.62 6.30 -5.40
N GLY A 254 -11.15 5.98 -4.22
CA GLY A 254 -10.36 5.63 -3.03
C GLY A 254 -10.27 6.75 -2.00
N LEU A 255 -11.00 6.58 -0.89
CA LEU A 255 -11.06 7.54 0.22
C LEU A 255 -10.18 7.04 1.39
N GLY A 256 -8.90 6.81 1.07
CA GLY A 256 -7.83 6.53 2.04
C GLY A 256 -7.25 7.80 2.68
N ILE A 257 -6.19 7.66 3.49
CA ILE A 257 -5.56 8.76 4.24
C ILE A 257 -5.20 9.95 3.33
N MET A 258 -4.68 9.68 2.13
CA MET A 258 -4.35 10.72 1.13
C MET A 258 -5.61 11.23 0.42
N GLY A 259 -6.41 10.31 -0.15
CA GLY A 259 -7.60 10.63 -0.95
C GLY A 259 -8.64 11.49 -0.24
N GLN A 260 -8.76 11.37 1.09
CA GLN A 260 -9.68 12.21 1.87
C GLN A 260 -9.31 13.70 1.81
N GLY A 261 -8.05 14.06 2.09
CA GLY A 261 -7.60 15.45 1.99
C GLY A 261 -7.61 15.97 0.55
N MET A 262 -7.24 15.12 -0.41
CA MET A 262 -7.26 15.43 -1.84
C MET A 262 -8.67 15.81 -2.32
N VAL A 263 -9.69 15.00 -2.01
CA VAL A 263 -11.08 15.29 -2.38
C VAL A 263 -11.63 16.52 -1.64
N MET A 264 -11.35 16.67 -0.34
CA MET A 264 -11.81 17.88 0.38
C MET A 264 -11.28 19.16 -0.24
N ASN A 265 -10.04 19.17 -0.74
CA ASN A 265 -9.48 20.34 -1.41
C ASN A 265 -10.05 20.57 -2.81
N LEU A 266 -10.34 19.52 -3.59
CA LEU A 266 -11.08 19.65 -4.85
C LEU A 266 -12.46 20.29 -4.65
N LEU A 267 -13.23 19.83 -3.65
CA LEU A 267 -14.54 20.36 -3.28
C LEU A 267 -14.46 21.81 -2.77
N ARG A 268 -13.50 22.12 -1.88
CA ARG A 268 -13.26 23.50 -1.38
C ARG A 268 -12.90 24.48 -2.50
N SER A 269 -12.21 24.01 -3.55
CA SER A 269 -11.93 24.78 -4.77
C SER A 269 -13.08 24.81 -5.78
N GLY A 270 -14.27 24.29 -5.44
CA GLY A 270 -15.48 24.39 -6.28
C GLY A 270 -15.56 23.43 -7.45
N HIS A 271 -14.79 22.33 -7.47
CA HIS A 271 -14.90 21.30 -8.49
C HIS A 271 -16.14 20.41 -8.28
N GLU A 272 -16.83 20.03 -9.35
CA GLU A 272 -17.83 18.96 -9.29
C GLU A 272 -17.12 17.61 -9.17
N VAL A 273 -17.22 16.95 -8.00
CA VAL A 273 -16.56 15.66 -7.74
C VAL A 273 -17.58 14.55 -7.48
N THR A 274 -17.47 13.44 -8.22
CA THR A 274 -18.14 12.16 -7.94
C THR A 274 -17.15 11.20 -7.27
N VAL A 275 -17.43 10.80 -6.03
CA VAL A 275 -16.58 9.89 -5.26
C VAL A 275 -17.06 8.44 -5.29
N TRP A 276 -16.11 7.51 -5.26
CA TRP A 276 -16.36 6.11 -4.89
C TRP A 276 -15.25 5.56 -3.99
N ASN A 277 -15.63 4.64 -3.09
CA ASN A 277 -14.70 3.90 -2.25
C ASN A 277 -15.31 2.53 -1.88
N ARG A 278 -14.49 1.47 -1.94
CA ARG A 278 -14.88 0.06 -1.64
C ARG A 278 -15.65 -0.13 -0.33
N THR A 279 -15.39 0.72 0.67
CA THR A 279 -16.20 0.82 1.88
C THR A 279 -17.11 2.05 1.76
N ALA A 280 -18.37 1.84 1.38
CA ALA A 280 -19.30 2.92 0.99
C ALA A 280 -19.56 3.96 2.10
N THR A 281 -19.47 3.56 3.38
CA THR A 281 -19.64 4.46 4.53
C THR A 281 -18.60 5.58 4.61
N LYS A 282 -17.43 5.43 3.95
CA LYS A 282 -16.43 6.50 3.84
C LYS A 282 -16.85 7.65 2.93
N CYS A 283 -17.81 7.46 2.01
CA CYS A 283 -18.27 8.52 1.13
C CYS A 283 -19.16 9.57 1.85
N ARG A 284 -19.69 9.26 3.04
CA ARG A 284 -20.76 10.05 3.68
C ARG A 284 -20.39 11.51 3.92
N GLU A 285 -19.20 11.78 4.44
CA GLU A 285 -18.78 13.15 4.76
C GLU A 285 -18.50 13.98 3.49
N PHE A 286 -18.03 13.35 2.43
CA PHE A 286 -17.85 13.98 1.12
C PHE A 286 -19.19 14.34 0.47
N VAL A 287 -20.20 13.47 0.61
CA VAL A 287 -21.57 13.78 0.12
C VAL A 287 -22.20 14.93 0.91
N LYS A 288 -21.98 15.03 2.22
CA LYS A 288 -22.36 16.22 3.00
C LYS A 288 -21.63 17.49 2.52
N ALA A 289 -20.37 17.35 2.11
CA ALA A 289 -19.55 18.42 1.55
C ALA A 289 -19.80 18.69 0.05
N GLY A 290 -20.87 18.15 -0.54
CA GLY A 290 -21.30 18.45 -1.92
C GLY A 290 -20.84 17.47 -3.00
N ALA A 291 -20.11 16.39 -2.67
CA ALA A 291 -19.74 15.38 -3.65
C ALA A 291 -20.92 14.50 -4.07
N LEU A 292 -20.94 14.08 -5.34
CA LEU A 292 -21.81 13.00 -5.82
C LEU A 292 -21.23 11.64 -5.41
N LYS A 293 -22.06 10.60 -5.30
CA LYS A 293 -21.62 9.21 -5.00
C LYS A 293 -21.87 8.31 -6.22
N GLY A 294 -20.82 7.70 -6.78
CA GLY A 294 -20.96 6.60 -7.75
C GLY A 294 -21.24 5.26 -7.05
N ASN A 295 -21.89 4.31 -7.73
CA ASN A 295 -22.14 2.98 -7.15
C ASN A 295 -20.92 2.06 -7.24
N ASN A 296 -20.16 2.16 -8.34
CA ASN A 296 -18.99 1.36 -8.67
C ASN A 296 -17.99 2.20 -9.51
N PRO A 297 -16.74 1.74 -9.73
CA PRO A 297 -15.75 2.46 -10.53
C PRO A 297 -16.17 2.77 -11.97
N ALA A 298 -16.83 1.83 -12.67
CA ALA A 298 -17.30 2.06 -14.04
C ALA A 298 -18.32 3.22 -14.12
N ASP A 299 -19.29 3.27 -13.20
CA ASP A 299 -20.27 4.36 -13.11
C ASP A 299 -19.58 5.74 -13.01
N VAL A 300 -18.56 5.87 -12.14
CA VAL A 300 -17.83 7.13 -11.93
C VAL A 300 -17.13 7.57 -13.21
N VAL A 301 -16.45 6.65 -13.89
CA VAL A 301 -15.77 6.95 -15.16
C VAL A 301 -16.77 7.29 -16.27
N GLN A 302 -17.96 6.69 -16.28
CA GLN A 302 -19.03 7.03 -17.22
C GLN A 302 -19.62 8.43 -16.91
N SER A 303 -19.80 8.79 -15.64
CA SER A 303 -20.31 10.12 -15.24
C SER A 303 -19.30 11.26 -15.39
N CYS A 304 -18.01 11.00 -15.20
CA CYS A 304 -16.97 12.02 -15.11
C CYS A 304 -16.07 12.08 -16.35
N ASP A 305 -15.42 13.21 -16.57
CA ASP A 305 -14.59 13.46 -17.75
C ASP A 305 -13.11 13.13 -17.46
N ILE A 306 -12.64 13.46 -16.25
CA ILE A 306 -11.35 13.03 -15.68
C ILE A 306 -11.64 12.23 -14.40
N THR A 307 -11.04 11.05 -14.23
CA THR A 307 -11.15 10.24 -13.00
C THR A 307 -9.78 10.01 -12.37
N PHE A 308 -9.60 10.44 -11.12
CA PHE A 308 -8.40 10.20 -10.31
C PHE A 308 -8.57 8.93 -9.46
N THR A 309 -7.47 8.22 -9.19
CA THR A 309 -7.42 7.09 -8.26
C THR A 309 -6.31 7.26 -7.21
N CYS A 310 -6.60 6.92 -5.96
CA CYS A 310 -5.60 6.87 -4.88
C CYS A 310 -5.91 5.71 -3.92
N VAL A 311 -5.26 4.56 -4.16
CA VAL A 311 -5.41 3.32 -3.37
C VAL A 311 -4.05 2.81 -2.84
N ALA A 312 -4.08 1.76 -2.02
CA ALA A 312 -2.96 1.36 -1.17
C ALA A 312 -1.75 0.76 -1.92
N ASP A 313 -2.01 -0.05 -2.95
CA ASP A 313 -1.03 -0.90 -3.60
C ASP A 313 -1.48 -1.36 -5.00
N SER A 314 -0.57 -2.03 -5.70
CA SER A 314 -0.74 -2.53 -7.06
C SER A 314 -1.87 -3.56 -7.20
N THR A 315 -2.19 -4.32 -6.15
CA THR A 315 -3.32 -5.27 -6.18
C THR A 315 -4.63 -4.49 -6.13
N ALA A 316 -4.73 -3.47 -5.27
CA ALA A 316 -5.90 -2.60 -5.23
C ALA A 316 -6.11 -1.81 -6.55
N VAL A 317 -5.04 -1.43 -7.25
CA VAL A 317 -5.12 -0.81 -8.59
C VAL A 317 -5.60 -1.83 -9.64
N ARG A 318 -5.06 -3.06 -9.65
CA ARG A 318 -5.51 -4.11 -10.58
C ARG A 318 -6.97 -4.53 -10.32
N ASP A 319 -7.37 -4.66 -9.06
CA ASP A 319 -8.75 -4.94 -8.64
C ASP A 319 -9.73 -3.86 -9.10
N ILE A 320 -9.39 -2.57 -8.93
CA ILE A 320 -10.29 -1.47 -9.33
C ILE A 320 -10.31 -1.25 -10.84
N MET A 321 -9.22 -1.56 -11.55
CA MET A 321 -9.12 -1.43 -13.01
C MET A 321 -9.85 -2.55 -13.74
N PHE A 322 -9.50 -3.80 -13.44
CA PHE A 322 -9.88 -4.99 -14.20
C PHE A 322 -10.96 -5.85 -13.51
N GLY A 323 -11.41 -5.45 -12.31
CA GLY A 323 -12.50 -6.11 -11.60
C GLY A 323 -13.86 -5.94 -12.30
N ASN A 324 -14.86 -6.70 -11.83
CA ASN A 324 -16.24 -6.59 -12.32
C ASN A 324 -16.81 -5.19 -12.05
N MET A 325 -17.21 -4.46 -13.11
CA MET A 325 -17.59 -3.04 -13.05
C MET A 325 -16.43 -2.12 -12.60
N GLY A 326 -15.19 -2.52 -12.90
CA GLY A 326 -13.99 -1.73 -12.71
C GLY A 326 -13.87 -0.55 -13.69
N VAL A 327 -12.88 0.31 -13.46
CA VAL A 327 -12.60 1.53 -14.24
C VAL A 327 -12.68 1.27 -15.73
N LEU A 328 -12.07 0.19 -16.20
CA LEU A 328 -11.93 -0.13 -17.61
C LEU A 328 -13.30 -0.26 -18.32
N ASP A 329 -14.34 -0.73 -17.62
CA ASP A 329 -15.71 -0.84 -18.15
C ASP A 329 -16.49 0.48 -18.20
N GLY A 330 -15.94 1.56 -17.66
CA GLY A 330 -16.40 2.92 -17.91
C GLY A 330 -15.62 3.68 -18.98
N ILE A 331 -14.44 3.20 -19.39
CA ILE A 331 -13.56 3.91 -20.33
C ILE A 331 -14.08 3.81 -21.77
N SER A 332 -14.15 4.98 -22.41
CA SER A 332 -14.41 5.16 -23.84
C SER A 332 -13.57 6.30 -24.38
N LYS A 333 -13.63 6.54 -25.70
CA LYS A 333 -13.02 7.71 -26.34
C LYS A 333 -13.35 9.00 -25.59
N GLY A 334 -12.32 9.76 -25.21
CA GLY A 334 -12.45 11.05 -24.54
C GLY A 334 -12.62 10.97 -23.01
N LYS A 335 -12.60 9.77 -22.41
CA LYS A 335 -12.47 9.61 -20.95
C LYS A 335 -11.00 9.66 -20.55
N CYS A 336 -10.71 10.31 -19.42
CA CYS A 336 -9.36 10.47 -18.90
C CYS A 336 -9.21 9.78 -17.53
N TYR A 337 -8.09 9.08 -17.33
CA TYR A 337 -7.78 8.40 -16.07
C TYR A 337 -6.41 8.84 -15.52
N VAL A 338 -6.37 9.14 -14.23
CA VAL A 338 -5.17 9.66 -13.54
C VAL A 338 -4.83 8.80 -12.33
N GLU A 339 -3.75 8.03 -12.42
CA GLU A 339 -3.33 7.11 -11.35
C GLU A 339 -2.39 7.80 -10.36
N MET A 340 -2.85 8.04 -9.13
CA MET A 340 -2.08 8.73 -8.07
C MET A 340 -1.58 7.77 -6.99
N SER A 341 -1.87 6.48 -7.11
CA SER A 341 -1.36 5.43 -6.22
C SER A 341 0.14 5.21 -6.42
N THR A 342 0.85 4.76 -5.37
CA THR A 342 2.25 4.31 -5.51
C THR A 342 2.28 2.80 -5.76
N VAL A 343 2.71 2.39 -6.95
CA VAL A 343 2.70 1.02 -7.47
C VAL A 343 4.05 0.64 -8.10
N ASP A 344 4.16 -0.56 -8.65
CA ASP A 344 5.24 -0.98 -9.55
C ASP A 344 4.99 -0.51 -11.00
N GLU A 345 6.08 -0.48 -11.78
CA GLU A 345 6.09 -0.07 -13.18
C GLU A 345 5.27 -0.99 -14.10
N GLU A 346 5.29 -2.30 -13.85
CA GLU A 346 4.46 -3.29 -14.54
C GLU A 346 2.96 -2.95 -14.41
N THR A 347 2.50 -2.63 -13.19
CA THR A 347 1.09 -2.28 -12.95
C THR A 347 0.70 -0.93 -13.56
N VAL A 348 1.56 0.09 -13.57
CA VAL A 348 1.21 1.37 -14.20
C VAL A 348 1.18 1.26 -15.73
N GLN A 349 2.04 0.43 -16.32
CA GLN A 349 2.06 0.15 -17.75
C GLN A 349 0.83 -0.67 -18.19
N ASP A 350 0.51 -1.77 -17.49
CA ASP A 350 -0.70 -2.59 -17.75
C ASP A 350 -1.98 -1.76 -17.71
N VAL A 351 -2.07 -0.83 -16.75
CA VAL A 351 -3.19 0.13 -16.66
C VAL A 351 -3.20 1.06 -17.86
N ALA A 352 -2.07 1.73 -18.16
CA ALA A 352 -1.99 2.70 -19.25
C ALA A 352 -2.40 2.09 -20.60
N ASP A 353 -1.87 0.92 -20.94
CA ASP A 353 -2.18 0.23 -22.19
C ASP A 353 -3.66 -0.19 -22.27
N ALA A 354 -4.26 -0.63 -21.16
CA ALA A 354 -5.69 -0.96 -21.11
C ALA A 354 -6.58 0.28 -21.31
N ILE A 355 -6.25 1.41 -20.68
CA ILE A 355 -6.96 2.69 -20.86
C ILE A 355 -6.86 3.16 -22.32
N MET A 356 -5.65 3.19 -22.88
CA MET A 356 -5.39 3.63 -24.26
C MET A 356 -6.04 2.71 -25.30
N ALA A 357 -6.07 1.39 -25.06
CA ALA A 357 -6.73 0.43 -25.94
C ALA A 357 -8.26 0.62 -26.05
N ARG A 358 -8.91 1.22 -25.03
CA ARG A 358 -10.33 1.66 -25.10
C ARG A 358 -10.50 3.12 -25.54
N GLY A 359 -9.41 3.78 -25.95
CA GLY A 359 -9.40 5.15 -26.48
C GLY A 359 -9.44 6.25 -25.41
N GLY A 360 -9.22 5.91 -24.13
CA GLY A 360 -9.06 6.88 -23.07
C GLY A 360 -7.66 7.49 -23.05
N ALA A 361 -7.51 8.64 -22.37
CA ALA A 361 -6.20 9.23 -22.07
C ALA A 361 -5.72 8.80 -20.68
N PHE A 362 -4.41 8.60 -20.52
CA PHE A 362 -3.79 8.15 -19.27
C PHE A 362 -2.70 9.11 -18.79
N LEU A 363 -2.64 9.33 -17.49
CA LEU A 363 -1.58 10.04 -16.79
C LEU A 363 -1.28 9.32 -15.47
N GLU A 364 -0.02 9.02 -15.18
CA GLU A 364 0.38 8.74 -13.80
C GLU A 364 0.65 10.07 -13.09
N ALA A 365 0.19 10.20 -11.84
CA ALA A 365 0.39 11.39 -11.01
C ALA A 365 0.65 11.06 -9.52
N PRO A 366 1.55 10.11 -9.16
CA PRO A 366 1.87 9.78 -7.78
C PRO A 366 2.37 10.99 -6.96
N VAL A 367 2.01 11.00 -5.67
CA VAL A 367 2.21 12.17 -4.79
C VAL A 367 3.28 11.96 -3.71
N CYS A 368 4.03 13.01 -3.40
CA CYS A 368 4.92 13.10 -2.25
C CYS A 368 4.35 14.06 -1.20
N GLY A 369 4.28 13.59 0.05
CA GLY A 369 3.50 14.15 1.13
C GLY A 369 2.98 13.05 2.04
N SER A 370 2.05 13.39 2.93
CA SER A 370 1.43 12.53 3.95
C SER A 370 0.08 13.15 4.37
N ARG A 371 -0.62 12.61 5.38
CA ARG A 371 -1.95 13.08 5.87
C ARG A 371 -2.06 14.61 5.91
N VAL A 372 -1.15 15.29 6.63
CA VAL A 372 -1.21 16.75 6.82
C VAL A 372 -1.03 17.51 5.48
N PRO A 373 0.03 17.32 4.68
CA PRO A 373 0.13 17.92 3.35
C PRO A 373 -1.02 17.58 2.38
N ALA A 374 -1.72 16.45 2.55
CA ALA A 374 -2.92 16.13 1.76
C ALA A 374 -4.15 16.95 2.19
N LEU A 375 -4.30 17.23 3.49
CA LEU A 375 -5.36 18.08 4.05
C LEU A 375 -5.14 19.56 3.74
N GLU A 376 -3.90 20.03 3.75
CA GLU A 376 -3.49 21.43 3.49
C GLU A 376 -3.38 21.80 1.99
N GLY A 377 -3.57 20.83 1.08
CA GLY A 377 -3.32 21.01 -0.35
C GLY A 377 -1.85 21.30 -0.69
N GLN A 378 -0.90 20.76 0.08
CA GLN A 378 0.55 21.03 -0.03
C GLN A 378 1.35 19.88 -0.66
N LEU A 379 0.69 18.90 -1.28
CA LEU A 379 1.35 17.78 -1.95
C LEU A 379 2.30 18.22 -3.06
N LEU A 380 3.38 17.46 -3.26
CA LEU A 380 4.14 17.50 -4.51
C LEU A 380 3.61 16.40 -5.43
N ILE A 381 3.22 16.74 -6.65
CA ILE A 381 2.60 15.82 -7.60
C ILE A 381 3.61 15.55 -8.73
N LEU A 382 3.99 14.28 -8.90
CA LEU A 382 4.96 13.82 -9.89
C LEU A 382 4.18 13.20 -11.04
N SER A 383 4.28 13.70 -12.27
CA SER A 383 3.40 13.27 -13.37
C SER A 383 4.09 12.98 -14.69
N SER A 384 3.63 11.96 -15.40
CA SER A 384 4.05 11.61 -16.77
C SER A 384 2.98 10.81 -17.51
N GLY A 385 3.02 10.85 -18.84
CA GLY A 385 1.99 10.25 -19.72
C GLY A 385 1.42 11.28 -20.70
N ASP A 386 0.09 11.41 -20.78
CA ASP A 386 -0.54 12.38 -21.69
C ASP A 386 -0.34 13.84 -21.21
N ARG A 387 0.36 14.64 -22.03
CA ARG A 387 0.64 16.04 -21.72
C ARG A 387 -0.61 16.92 -21.66
N LYS A 388 -1.59 16.69 -22.54
CA LYS A 388 -2.84 17.47 -22.55
C LYS A 388 -3.64 17.18 -21.29
N LEU A 389 -3.71 15.91 -20.86
CA LEU A 389 -4.35 15.54 -19.61
C LEU A 389 -3.64 16.17 -18.40
N PHE A 390 -2.31 16.27 -18.40
CA PHE A 390 -1.60 17.02 -17.34
C PHE A 390 -2.02 18.50 -17.30
N ASP A 391 -2.13 19.15 -18.45
CA ASP A 391 -2.55 20.55 -18.54
C ASP A 391 -4.05 20.74 -18.18
N ASP A 392 -4.93 19.81 -18.60
CA ASP A 392 -6.35 19.77 -18.23
C ASP A 392 -6.57 19.58 -16.71
N CYS A 393 -5.66 18.86 -16.05
CA CYS A 393 -5.67 18.63 -14.60
C CYS A 393 -5.14 19.82 -13.77
N TYR A 394 -4.72 20.93 -14.38
CA TYR A 394 -3.94 21.97 -13.67
C TYR A 394 -4.61 22.49 -12.39
N SER A 395 -5.88 22.89 -12.44
CA SER A 395 -6.60 23.42 -11.26
C SER A 395 -6.88 22.35 -10.20
N CYS A 396 -7.07 21.10 -10.61
CA CYS A 396 -7.15 19.97 -9.68
C CYS A 396 -5.81 19.74 -8.95
N PHE A 397 -4.69 19.85 -9.66
CA PHE A 397 -3.35 19.77 -9.08
C PHE A 397 -2.99 20.98 -8.22
N GLU A 398 -3.49 22.18 -8.55
CA GLU A 398 -3.33 23.39 -7.75
C GLU A 398 -4.13 23.33 -6.44
N ALA A 399 -5.34 22.77 -6.46
CA ALA A 399 -6.13 22.52 -5.26
C ALA A 399 -5.45 21.50 -4.34
N MET A 400 -5.06 20.33 -4.87
CA MET A 400 -4.49 19.23 -4.08
C MET A 400 -3.00 19.43 -3.70
N GLY A 401 -2.26 20.27 -4.42
CA GLY A 401 -0.79 20.30 -4.36
C GLY A 401 -0.16 21.68 -4.27
N LYS A 402 1.01 21.75 -3.63
CA LYS A 402 1.89 22.92 -3.66
C LYS A 402 2.57 23.06 -5.03
N LYS A 403 2.87 21.94 -5.70
CA LYS A 403 3.53 21.92 -7.00
C LYS A 403 3.30 20.61 -7.74
N SER A 404 2.88 20.70 -9.00
CA SER A 404 2.96 19.61 -9.98
C SER A 404 4.25 19.69 -10.81
N PHE A 405 4.77 18.53 -11.19
CA PHE A 405 5.93 18.35 -12.06
C PHE A 405 5.53 17.47 -13.24
N TYR A 406 5.75 17.95 -14.47
CA TYR A 406 5.66 17.11 -15.66
C TYR A 406 7.05 16.56 -15.99
N LEU A 407 7.22 15.24 -15.85
CA LEU A 407 8.50 14.53 -15.96
C LEU A 407 8.77 13.99 -17.36
N GLY A 408 7.75 13.94 -18.23
CA GLY A 408 7.87 13.49 -19.61
C GLY A 408 6.61 12.74 -20.09
N ASN A 409 6.64 12.33 -21.36
CA ASN A 409 5.53 11.61 -21.98
C ASN A 409 5.58 10.09 -21.70
N GLU A 410 6.68 9.59 -21.12
CA GLU A 410 6.93 8.17 -20.86
C GLU A 410 6.28 7.74 -19.54
N VAL A 411 5.26 6.87 -19.65
CA VAL A 411 4.65 6.18 -18.50
C VAL A 411 5.70 5.32 -17.79
N GLY A 412 5.66 5.33 -16.45
CA GLY A 412 6.64 4.72 -15.57
C GLY A 412 7.61 5.75 -14.97
N THR A 413 7.85 6.89 -15.63
CA THR A 413 8.81 7.91 -15.17
C THR A 413 8.49 8.47 -13.78
N ALA A 414 7.21 8.79 -13.50
CA ALA A 414 6.79 9.31 -12.21
C ALA A 414 6.75 8.21 -11.14
N THR A 415 6.36 7.00 -11.51
CA THR A 415 6.43 5.81 -10.66
C THR A 415 7.88 5.52 -10.22
N ARG A 416 8.84 5.47 -11.15
CA ARG A 416 10.28 5.32 -10.84
C ARG A 416 10.78 6.43 -9.90
N MET A 417 10.47 7.69 -10.22
CA MET A 417 10.84 8.85 -9.38
C MET A 417 10.25 8.74 -7.96
N LYS A 418 8.97 8.34 -7.85
CA LYS A 418 8.27 8.15 -6.57
C LYS A 418 8.89 7.02 -5.74
N LEU A 419 9.22 5.89 -6.36
CA LEU A 419 9.85 4.76 -5.69
C LEU A 419 11.27 5.12 -5.18
N ILE A 420 12.07 5.83 -5.97
CA ILE A 420 13.38 6.34 -5.56
C ILE A 420 13.25 7.35 -4.39
N HIS A 421 12.28 8.26 -4.44
CA HIS A 421 11.99 9.17 -3.33
C HIS A 421 11.61 8.41 -2.05
N ASN A 422 10.69 7.44 -2.14
CA ASN A 422 10.23 6.68 -0.98
C ASN A 422 11.26 5.65 -0.48
N MET A 423 12.26 5.27 -1.28
CA MET A 423 13.46 4.58 -0.82
C MET A 423 14.29 5.44 0.13
N ILE A 424 14.58 6.68 -0.28
CA ILE A 424 15.36 7.64 0.53
C ILE A 424 14.61 7.96 1.83
N LEU A 425 13.28 8.15 1.75
CA LEU A 425 12.43 8.32 2.93
C LEU A 425 12.53 7.13 3.90
N GLY A 426 12.39 5.89 3.40
CA GLY A 426 12.48 4.68 4.21
C GLY A 426 13.84 4.51 4.88
N ASN A 427 14.93 4.80 4.16
CA ASN A 427 16.28 4.75 4.70
C ASN A 427 16.50 5.80 5.80
N ILE A 428 16.03 7.04 5.61
CA ILE A 428 16.14 8.11 6.62
C ILE A 428 15.40 7.72 7.91
N VAL A 429 14.18 7.19 7.81
CA VAL A 429 13.39 6.80 9.00
C VAL A 429 13.98 5.55 9.68
N ALA A 430 14.56 4.62 8.93
CA ALA A 430 15.29 3.48 9.50
C ALA A 430 16.55 3.93 10.27
N SER A 431 17.41 4.76 9.67
CA SER A 431 18.62 5.25 10.34
C SER A 431 18.32 6.18 11.52
N LEU A 432 17.22 6.95 11.49
CA LEU A 432 16.74 7.69 12.66
C LEU A 432 16.33 6.75 13.80
N ALA A 433 15.57 5.70 13.48
CA ALA A 433 15.14 4.69 14.45
C ALA A 433 16.34 3.94 15.09
N GLU A 434 17.35 3.58 14.30
CA GLU A 434 18.60 2.98 14.80
C GLU A 434 19.41 3.97 15.66
N GLY A 435 19.52 5.23 15.21
CA GLY A 435 20.24 6.27 15.95
C GLY A 435 19.61 6.60 17.31
N MET A 436 18.28 6.76 17.37
CA MET A 436 17.57 7.00 18.62
C MET A 436 17.59 5.76 19.54
N ALA A 437 17.49 4.55 19.00
CA ALA A 437 17.60 3.33 19.81
C ALA A 437 19.00 3.15 20.40
N LEU A 438 20.05 3.53 19.66
CA LEU A 438 21.41 3.56 20.17
C LEU A 438 21.59 4.64 21.24
N ALA A 439 21.05 5.84 21.04
CA ALA A 439 21.08 6.93 22.02
C ALA A 439 20.48 6.50 23.37
N GLU A 440 19.28 5.92 23.38
CA GLU A 440 18.67 5.37 24.61
C GLU A 440 19.57 4.30 25.25
N LYS A 441 20.13 3.38 24.45
CA LYS A 441 20.96 2.28 24.96
C LYS A 441 22.30 2.74 25.56
N VAL A 442 22.85 3.88 25.13
CA VAL A 442 24.07 4.47 25.72
C VAL A 442 23.79 5.52 26.80
N GLY A 443 22.52 5.78 27.14
CA GLY A 443 22.12 6.72 28.19
C GLY A 443 22.18 8.20 27.77
N ILE A 444 22.06 8.49 26.47
CA ILE A 444 21.81 9.85 25.97
C ILE A 444 20.29 10.08 25.99
N ASP A 445 19.86 11.25 26.45
CA ASP A 445 18.44 11.60 26.42
C ASP A 445 17.95 11.80 24.97
N LEU A 446 16.73 11.33 24.68
CA LEU A 446 16.18 11.39 23.34
C LEU A 446 15.67 12.79 22.97
N GLU A 447 15.28 13.62 23.95
CA GLU A 447 14.88 15.01 23.72
C GLU A 447 16.11 15.86 23.33
N ASP A 448 17.20 15.77 24.10
CA ASP A 448 18.51 16.36 23.77
C ASP A 448 18.98 15.92 22.36
N PHE A 449 18.93 14.62 22.06
CA PHE A 449 19.35 14.10 20.77
C PHE A 449 18.44 14.55 19.62
N ALA A 450 17.13 14.67 19.85
CA ALA A 450 16.19 15.21 18.87
C ALA A 450 16.39 16.72 18.64
N GLU A 451 16.72 17.50 19.67
CA GLU A 451 17.07 18.91 19.52
C GLU A 451 18.34 19.07 18.67
N VAL A 452 19.41 18.34 19.00
CA VAL A 452 20.67 18.33 18.22
C VAL A 452 20.45 17.97 16.75
N LEU A 453 19.59 16.99 16.47
CA LEU A 453 19.18 16.65 15.09
C LEU A 453 18.38 17.77 14.41
N SER A 454 17.57 18.52 15.17
CA SER A 454 16.70 19.58 14.66
C SER A 454 17.42 20.90 14.36
N LEU A 455 18.56 21.15 15.03
CA LEU A 455 19.42 22.32 14.86
C LEU A 455 20.62 22.05 13.92
N GLY A 456 21.04 20.78 13.81
CA GLY A 456 22.18 20.36 13.00
C GLY A 456 21.92 20.28 11.50
N SER A 457 22.95 19.93 10.73
CA SER A 457 22.88 19.80 9.25
C SER A 457 21.99 18.65 8.74
N LEU A 458 21.47 17.81 9.64
CA LEU A 458 20.51 16.74 9.34
C LEU A 458 19.05 17.19 9.47
N ALA A 459 18.81 18.43 9.94
CA ALA A 459 17.49 18.99 10.19
C ALA A 459 16.61 18.97 8.93
N CYS A 460 15.52 18.21 8.98
CA CYS A 460 14.50 18.20 7.94
C CYS A 460 13.14 17.82 8.51
N ARG A 461 12.06 18.21 7.83
CA ARG A 461 10.68 17.99 8.28
C ARG A 461 10.39 16.53 8.64
N THR A 462 10.98 15.58 7.90
CA THR A 462 10.85 14.15 8.19
C THR A 462 11.53 13.76 9.50
N VAL A 463 12.79 14.14 9.71
CA VAL A 463 13.54 13.81 10.93
C VAL A 463 12.82 14.41 12.13
N ASN A 464 12.58 15.73 12.14
CA ASN A 464 12.00 16.42 13.29
C ASN A 464 10.61 15.84 13.67
N HIS A 465 9.73 15.60 12.70
CA HIS A 465 8.40 14.99 12.95
C HIS A 465 8.55 13.56 13.48
N LYS A 466 9.39 12.72 12.88
CA LYS A 466 9.49 11.30 13.27
C LYS A 466 10.27 11.11 14.58
N SER A 467 11.19 12.00 14.94
CA SER A 467 11.73 12.09 16.31
C SER A 467 10.62 12.39 17.31
N GLN A 468 9.78 13.40 17.06
CA GLN A 468 8.68 13.77 17.95
C GLN A 468 7.64 12.64 18.12
N ALA A 469 7.35 11.87 17.06
CA ALA A 469 6.51 10.68 17.15
C ALA A 469 7.14 9.57 18.02
N ILE A 470 8.46 9.40 17.95
CA ILE A 470 9.22 8.44 18.77
C ILE A 470 9.23 8.87 20.25
N LEU A 471 9.52 10.14 20.54
CA LEU A 471 9.52 10.72 21.89
C LEU A 471 8.17 10.55 22.59
N ASN A 472 7.10 11.00 21.94
CA ASN A 472 5.74 10.89 22.48
C ASN A 472 5.23 9.44 22.55
N GLY A 473 5.94 8.48 21.94
CA GLY A 473 5.51 7.08 21.83
C GLY A 473 4.23 6.88 21.01
N ARG A 474 3.78 7.90 20.27
CA ARG A 474 2.53 7.93 19.49
C ARG A 474 2.84 7.74 18.01
N PHE A 475 2.15 6.77 17.39
CA PHE A 475 2.41 6.34 16.01
C PHE A 475 1.15 6.42 15.15
N ASP A 476 0.37 7.49 15.32
CA ASP A 476 -0.87 7.74 14.60
C ASP A 476 -0.63 7.82 13.08
N PRO A 477 -1.40 7.11 12.24
CA PRO A 477 -1.00 6.74 10.89
C PRO A 477 -1.04 7.90 9.89
N HIS A 478 0.00 8.73 9.91
CA HIS A 478 0.25 9.77 8.91
C HIS A 478 0.78 9.14 7.60
N PHE A 479 1.67 8.16 7.71
CA PHE A 479 2.02 7.25 6.61
C PHE A 479 2.17 5.81 7.17
N PRO A 480 1.25 4.88 6.87
CA PRO A 480 1.30 3.53 7.42
C PRO A 480 2.60 2.78 7.07
N LEU A 481 3.20 2.15 8.08
CA LEU A 481 4.46 1.43 8.02
C LEU A 481 4.46 0.34 6.95
N GLN A 482 3.34 -0.36 6.78
CA GLN A 482 3.18 -1.37 5.72
C GLN A 482 3.23 -0.79 4.30
N HIS A 483 2.86 0.48 4.10
CA HIS A 483 2.96 1.13 2.79
C HIS A 483 4.41 1.55 2.50
N GLN A 484 5.16 2.04 3.49
CA GLN A 484 6.61 2.27 3.35
C GLN A 484 7.38 0.96 3.11
N GLN A 485 7.00 -0.14 3.78
CA GLN A 485 7.58 -1.46 3.54
C GLN A 485 7.23 -2.00 2.15
N LYS A 486 6.00 -1.76 1.66
CA LYS A 486 5.61 -2.03 0.27
C LYS A 486 6.49 -1.22 -0.69
N ASP A 487 6.66 0.09 -0.49
CA ASP A 487 7.49 0.92 -1.36
C ASP A 487 8.96 0.48 -1.38
N LEU A 488 9.53 0.09 -0.23
CA LEU A 488 10.87 -0.50 -0.15
C LEU A 488 10.97 -1.85 -0.90
N ARG A 489 9.92 -2.68 -0.89
CA ARG A 489 9.86 -3.89 -1.72
C ARG A 489 9.77 -3.56 -3.21
N LEU A 490 9.00 -2.54 -3.60
CA LEU A 490 8.81 -2.14 -5.00
C LEU A 490 10.11 -1.56 -5.59
N VAL A 491 10.79 -0.66 -4.87
CA VAL A 491 12.06 -0.08 -5.34
C VAL A 491 13.22 -1.10 -5.37
N LEU A 492 13.20 -2.12 -4.52
CA LEU A 492 14.14 -3.24 -4.62
C LEU A 492 13.92 -4.06 -5.89
N GLY A 493 12.66 -4.28 -6.31
CA GLY A 493 12.35 -4.91 -7.61
C GLY A 493 12.78 -4.04 -8.80
N LEU A 494 12.60 -2.72 -8.71
CA LEU A 494 13.12 -1.78 -9.71
C LEU A 494 14.66 -1.85 -9.80
N GLY A 495 15.38 -1.88 -8.66
CA GLY A 495 16.83 -2.04 -8.64
C GLY A 495 17.31 -3.35 -9.26
N ASP A 496 16.62 -4.47 -8.97
CA ASP A 496 16.90 -5.79 -9.54
C ASP A 496 16.74 -5.78 -11.08
N SER A 497 15.67 -5.18 -11.59
CA SER A 497 15.37 -5.09 -13.04
C SER A 497 16.39 -4.29 -13.87
N VAL A 498 17.25 -3.49 -13.23
CA VAL A 498 18.30 -2.68 -13.88
C VAL A 498 19.71 -3.03 -13.38
N GLU A 499 19.87 -4.18 -12.71
CA GLU A 499 21.13 -4.67 -12.13
C GLU A 499 21.82 -3.69 -11.15
N GLN A 500 21.07 -2.80 -10.49
CA GLN A 500 21.59 -1.79 -9.56
C GLN A 500 21.42 -2.25 -8.09
N PRO A 501 22.49 -2.58 -7.35
CA PRO A 501 22.40 -2.96 -5.94
C PRO A 501 21.95 -1.79 -5.05
N LEU A 502 21.01 -2.05 -4.14
CA LEU A 502 20.42 -1.06 -3.22
C LEU A 502 20.61 -1.49 -1.75
N PHE A 503 21.86 -1.60 -1.30
CA PHE A 503 22.24 -2.20 -0.01
C PHE A 503 21.47 -1.63 1.21
N LEU A 504 21.35 -0.30 1.32
CA LEU A 504 20.64 0.34 2.44
C LEU A 504 19.14 0.06 2.41
N ALA A 505 18.53 0.05 1.22
CA ALA A 505 17.10 -0.25 1.06
C ALA A 505 16.80 -1.71 1.41
N ALA A 506 17.72 -2.64 1.12
CA ALA A 506 17.59 -4.05 1.51
C ALA A 506 17.61 -4.21 3.04
N ALA A 507 18.56 -3.57 3.73
CA ALA A 507 18.64 -3.58 5.20
C ALA A 507 17.40 -2.95 5.84
N ALA A 508 17.01 -1.74 5.40
CA ALA A 508 15.82 -1.05 5.88
C ALA A 508 14.55 -1.90 5.66
N ASN A 509 14.39 -2.55 4.50
CA ASN A 509 13.24 -3.41 4.21
C ASN A 509 13.09 -4.56 5.24
N GLU A 510 14.19 -5.17 5.70
CA GLU A 510 14.11 -6.21 6.75
C GLU A 510 13.74 -5.64 8.12
N LEU A 511 14.21 -4.44 8.48
CA LEU A 511 13.78 -3.74 9.71
C LEU A 511 12.29 -3.36 9.65
N PHE A 512 11.81 -2.85 8.52
CA PHE A 512 10.39 -2.58 8.29
C PHE A 512 9.55 -3.88 8.31
N LYS A 513 10.03 -4.99 7.72
CA LYS A 513 9.39 -6.31 7.84
C LYS A 513 9.35 -6.81 9.29
N LYS A 514 10.39 -6.54 10.09
CA LYS A 514 10.44 -6.84 11.53
C LYS A 514 9.33 -6.08 12.27
N ALA A 515 9.24 -4.76 12.09
CA ALA A 515 8.19 -3.94 12.69
C ALA A 515 6.77 -4.40 12.31
N ARG A 516 6.55 -4.82 11.05
CA ARG A 516 5.27 -5.43 10.63
C ARG A 516 4.97 -6.74 11.38
N ARG A 517 5.95 -7.61 11.62
CA ARG A 517 5.76 -8.85 12.41
C ARG A 517 5.42 -8.58 13.88
N MET A 518 5.88 -7.44 14.41
CA MET A 518 5.56 -6.96 15.77
C MET A 518 4.18 -6.27 15.87
N GLY A 519 3.38 -6.29 14.79
CA GLY A 519 2.02 -5.73 14.77
C GLY A 519 1.92 -4.27 14.31
N TYR A 520 3.02 -3.53 14.17
CA TYR A 520 3.02 -2.11 13.80
C TYR A 520 2.74 -1.84 12.31
N GLY A 521 2.06 -2.74 11.59
CA GLY A 521 1.81 -2.60 10.15
C GLY A 521 0.90 -1.42 9.78
N ASP A 522 -0.15 -1.19 10.57
CA ASP A 522 -1.11 -0.10 10.38
C ASP A 522 -0.73 1.20 11.11
N ALA A 523 0.32 1.18 11.94
CA ALA A 523 0.88 2.36 12.62
C ALA A 523 1.75 3.19 11.64
N ASP A 524 2.12 4.41 12.03
CA ASP A 524 3.03 5.26 11.24
C ASP A 524 4.44 4.65 11.07
N VAL A 525 5.13 5.04 9.99
CA VAL A 525 6.54 4.68 9.74
C VAL A 525 7.48 4.86 10.93
N ALA A 526 7.27 5.85 11.81
CA ALA A 526 8.06 6.03 13.03
C ALA A 526 8.05 4.81 13.97
N ALA A 527 7.01 3.96 13.92
CA ALA A 527 6.93 2.74 14.72
C ALA A 527 8.03 1.71 14.38
N VAL A 528 8.79 1.90 13.29
CA VAL A 528 10.00 1.11 12.99
C VAL A 528 11.05 1.22 14.11
N PHE A 529 11.04 2.31 14.91
CA PHE A 529 11.79 2.44 16.15
C PHE A 529 11.58 1.27 17.12
N LYS A 530 10.35 0.75 17.25
CA LYS A 530 10.08 -0.39 18.14
C LYS A 530 10.80 -1.66 17.68
N ALA A 531 11.06 -1.82 16.38
CA ALA A 531 11.83 -2.94 15.84
C ALA A 531 13.35 -2.76 15.99
N ALA A 532 13.85 -1.52 15.96
CA ALA A 532 15.26 -1.22 16.26
C ALA A 532 15.57 -1.43 17.75
N ASN A 533 14.71 -0.88 18.63
CA ASN A 533 14.91 -0.85 20.08
C ASN A 533 14.53 -2.16 20.82
N GLU A 534 14.05 -3.19 20.11
CA GLU A 534 13.66 -4.47 20.74
C GLU A 534 14.81 -5.15 21.49
N PHE A 535 16.07 -4.96 21.04
CA PHE A 535 17.27 -5.45 21.73
C PHE A 535 17.48 -4.81 23.13
N SER A 536 16.80 -3.72 23.46
CA SER A 536 16.86 -3.07 24.78
C SER A 536 15.88 -3.68 25.81
N ALA A 537 14.90 -4.48 25.37
CA ALA A 537 13.86 -5.01 26.24
C ALA A 537 14.29 -6.24 27.06
N GLY A 538 15.35 -6.95 26.64
CA GLY A 538 15.82 -8.16 27.33
C GLY A 538 16.43 -7.90 28.70
N ASP A 539 17.23 -6.84 28.85
CA ASP A 539 18.06 -6.63 30.05
C ASP A 539 17.30 -6.07 31.26
N LYS A 540 16.10 -5.49 31.07
CA LYS A 540 15.39 -4.74 32.12
C LYS A 540 14.62 -5.62 33.13
N ASN A 541 14.62 -6.95 32.97
CA ASN A 541 13.83 -7.89 33.80
C ASN A 541 14.62 -8.82 34.74
N GLU A 542 15.96 -8.88 34.67
CA GLU A 542 16.75 -9.81 35.54
C GLU A 542 17.48 -9.10 36.70
N ASN A 543 17.83 -7.81 36.57
CA ASN A 543 18.65 -7.08 37.55
C ASN A 543 17.88 -6.41 38.72
N SER A 544 16.57 -6.57 38.81
CA SER A 544 15.75 -5.92 39.85
C SER A 544 15.53 -6.75 41.14
N THR A 545 15.96 -8.01 41.16
CA THR A 545 15.62 -8.98 42.24
C THR A 545 16.77 -9.35 43.19
N GLU A 546 18.05 -9.13 42.87
CA GLU A 546 19.16 -9.62 43.71
C GLU A 546 19.67 -8.65 44.81
N ASN A 547 19.38 -7.36 44.74
CA ASN A 547 19.95 -6.34 45.64
C ASN A 547 19.08 -5.99 46.88
N SER A 548 18.28 -6.93 47.37
CA SER A 548 17.46 -6.75 48.60
C SER A 548 17.69 -7.86 49.64
N SER A 549 18.90 -8.44 49.69
CA SER A 549 19.28 -9.47 50.67
C SER A 549 20.80 -9.57 50.88
N LYS A 550 21.37 -8.62 51.65
CA LYS A 550 22.65 -8.73 52.36
C LYS A 550 22.78 -7.66 53.44
#